data_AF-A0AAU8DH97-F1
#
_entry.id   AF-A0AAU8DH97-F1
#
_cell.length_a   1.000
_cell.length_b   1.000
_cell.length_c   1.000
_cell.angle_alpha   90.00
_cell.angle_beta   90.00
_cell.angle_gamma   90.00
#
_symmetry.space_group_name_H-M   'P 1'
#
loop_
_entity.id
_entity.type
_entity.pdbx_description
1 polymer ?
#
loop_
_entity_poly.entity_id
_entity_poly.type
_entity_poly.pdbx_seq_one_letter_code
_entity_poly.pdbx_strand_id
1 'polypeptide(L)' 'MARIQMIFPGKLDEATRRALKANGFRWSPSQGAWQRHLNEAGRWAAKRVMKAISAEGAA' A
#
# COMPACT_ATOMS: atom_id res chain seq x y z
N MET A 1 7.26 4.66 17.30
CA MET A 1 5.89 4.63 16.73
C MET A 1 5.85 3.62 15.60
N ALA A 2 4.90 2.67 15.60
CA ALA A 2 4.84 1.64 14.57
C ALA A 2 4.22 2.14 13.24
N ARG A 3 4.60 1.50 12.13
CA ARG A 3 4.13 1.80 10.77
C ARG A 3 3.68 0.50 10.11
N ILE A 4 2.66 0.60 9.26
CA ILE A 4 2.34 -0.46 8.30
C ILE A 4 3.23 -0.21 7.10
N GLN A 5 4.00 -1.23 6.71
CA GLN A 5 4.88 -1.19 5.55
C GLN A 5 4.37 -2.20 4.52
N MET A 6 4.20 -1.76 3.28
CA MET A 6 3.89 -2.60 2.14
C MET A 6 5.08 -2.57 1.20
N ILE A 7 5.76 -3.71 1.09
CA ILE A 7 6.92 -3.93 0.22
C ILE A 7 6.45 -4.73 -0.97
N PHE A 8 6.85 -4.29 -2.16
CA PHE A 8 6.46 -4.93 -3.41
C PHE A 8 7.70 -5.38 -4.19
N PRO A 9 7.68 -6.55 -4.83
CA PRO A 9 8.78 -6.98 -5.68
C PRO A 9 8.77 -6.16 -6.98
N GLY A 10 9.73 -5.25 -7.12
CA GLY A 10 9.93 -4.49 -8.35
C GLY A 10 9.00 -3.28 -8.54
N LYS A 11 8.89 -2.83 -9.79
CA LYS A 11 8.19 -1.59 -10.14
C LYS A 11 6.68 -1.84 -10.13
N LEU A 12 5.98 -1.14 -9.25
CA LEU A 12 4.52 -1.15 -9.19
C LEU A 12 3.92 -0.52 -10.44
N ASP A 13 2.83 -1.11 -10.92
CA ASP A 13 1.99 -0.49 -11.93
C ASP A 13 1.37 0.83 -11.44
N GLU A 14 0.97 1.69 -12.37
CA GLU A 14 0.36 2.98 -12.03
C GLU A 14 -0.94 2.81 -11.24
N ALA A 15 -1.75 1.81 -11.60
CA ALA A 15 -3.01 1.51 -10.92
C ALA A 15 -2.78 1.17 -9.43
N THR A 16 -1.81 0.29 -9.16
CA THR A 16 -1.42 -0.07 -7.78
C THR A 16 -0.89 1.14 -7.01
N ARG A 17 -0.04 1.98 -7.62
CA ARG A 17 0.45 3.21 -6.98
C ARG A 17 -0.67 4.20 -6.67
N ARG A 18 -1.66 4.32 -7.56
CA ARG A 18 -2.83 5.17 -7.36
C ARG A 18 -3.70 4.65 -6.21
N ALA A 19 -3.92 3.34 -6.13
CA ALA A 19 -4.66 2.73 -5.02
C ALA A 19 -3.98 2.95 -3.66
N LEU A 20 -2.65 2.82 -3.59
CA LEU A 20 -1.86 3.10 -2.39
C LEU A 20 -1.99 4.56 -1.94
N LYS A 21 -1.80 5.51 -2.87
CA LYS A 21 -1.96 6.95 -2.57
C LYS A 21 -3.38 7.30 -2.13
N ALA A 22 -4.39 6.78 -2.81
CA ALA A 22 -5.81 7.00 -2.48
C ALA A 22 -6.17 6.48 -1.08
N ASN A 23 -5.48 5.44 -0.60
CA ASN A 23 -5.64 4.89 0.75
C ASN A 23 -4.64 5.48 1.77
N GLY A 24 -3.95 6.57 1.42
CA GLY A 24 -3.08 7.32 2.34
C GLY A 24 -1.74 6.64 2.66
N PHE A 25 -1.28 5.73 1.82
CA PHE A 25 0.09 5.23 1.88
C PHE A 25 1.04 6.18 1.17
N ARG A 26 2.22 6.40 1.76
CA ARG A 26 3.26 7.26 1.21
C ARG A 26 4.52 6.48 0.91
N TRP A 27 5.11 6.68 -0.26
CA TRP A 27 6.37 6.05 -0.62
C TRP A 27 7.51 6.56 0.27
N SER A 28 8.33 5.64 0.76
CA SER A 28 9.54 5.93 1.53
C SER A 28 10.75 5.32 0.84
N PRO A 29 11.57 6.12 0.14
CA PRO A 29 12.71 5.60 -0.63
C PRO A 29 13.75 4.95 0.28
N SER A 30 13.96 5.49 1.49
CA SER A 30 14.91 4.94 2.48
C SER A 30 14.53 3.55 3.00
N GLN A 31 13.28 3.12 2.84
CA GLN A 31 12.80 1.80 3.27
C GLN A 31 12.36 0.93 2.08
N GLY A 32 12.38 1.47 0.85
CA GLY A 32 11.84 0.78 -0.31
C GLY A 32 10.37 0.36 -0.14
N ALA A 33 9.60 1.11 0.66
CA ALA A 33 8.28 0.67 1.13
C ALA A 33 7.23 1.77 1.06
N TRP A 34 5.98 1.35 0.87
CA TRP A 34 4.81 2.21 1.06
C TRP A 34 4.40 2.17 2.53
N GLN A 35 4.42 3.33 3.18
CA GLN A 35 4.24 3.45 4.62
C GLN A 35 3.00 4.24 5.00
N ARG A 36 2.38 3.82 6.10
CA ARG A 36 1.32 4.55 6.81
C ARG A 36 1.45 4.32 8.33
N HIS A 37 0.89 5.22 9.14
CA HIS A 37 0.78 5.00 10.58
C HIS A 37 0.06 3.69 10.91
N LEU A 38 0.59 2.92 11.86
CA LEU A 38 -0.10 1.77 12.43
C LEU A 38 -1.18 2.25 13.39
N ASN A 39 -2.39 2.42 12.88
CA ASN A 39 -3.60 2.66 13.64
C ASN A 39 -4.76 1.86 13.01
N GLU A 40 -5.95 1.91 13.61
CA GLU A 40 -7.10 1.15 13.13
C GLU A 40 -7.44 1.49 11.68
N ALA A 41 -7.51 2.79 11.34
CA ALA A 41 -7.73 3.26 9.98
C ALA A 41 -6.63 2.77 9.00
N GLY A 42 -5.39 2.65 9.46
CA GLY A 42 -4.28 2.10 8.69
C GLY A 42 -4.46 0.61 8.40
N ARG A 43 -4.94 -0.18 9.38
CA ARG A 43 -5.25 -1.59 9.18
C ARG A 43 -6.38 -1.78 8.17
N TRP A 44 -7.43 -0.96 8.26
CA TRP A 44 -8.51 -0.94 7.27
C TRP A 44 -8.02 -0.56 5.87
N ALA A 45 -7.19 0.48 5.77
CA ALA A 45 -6.60 0.90 4.51
C ALA A 45 -5.73 -0.19 3.87
N ALA A 46 -4.92 -0.90 4.66
CA ALA A 46 -4.12 -2.03 4.18
C ALA A 46 -5.01 -3.12 3.59
N LYS A 47 -6.10 -3.50 4.27
CA LYS A 47 -7.08 -4.47 3.77
C LYS A 47 -7.72 -4.01 2.45
N ARG A 48 -8.09 -2.74 2.34
CA ARG A 48 -8.68 -2.18 1.10
C ARG A 48 -7.71 -2.21 -0.07
N VAL A 49 -6.46 -1.83 0.17
CA VAL A 49 -5.40 -1.90 -0.84
C VAL A 49 -5.16 -3.34 -1.28
N MET A 50 -5.05 -4.28 -0.34
CA MET A 50 -4.89 -5.70 -0.66
C MET A 50 -6.05 -6.22 -1.51
N LYS A 51 -7.30 -5.85 -1.18
CA LYS A 51 -8.47 -6.22 -1.97
C LYS A 51 -8.44 -5.61 -3.37
N ALA A 52 -8.05 -4.34 -3.50
CA ALA A 52 -7.97 -3.65 -4.79
C ALA A 52 -6.90 -4.28 -5.70
N ILE A 53 -5.71 -4.56 -5.16
CA ILE A 53 -4.61 -5.15 -5.92
C ILE A 53 -4.89 -6.62 -6.28
N SER A 54 -5.48 -7.40 -5.37
CA SER A 54 -5.82 -8.80 -5.63
C SER A 54 -6.90 -8.96 -6.71
N ALA A 55 -7.74 -7.95 -6.94
CA ALA A 55 -8.73 -7.98 -8.01
C ALA A 55 -8.12 -7.71 -9.40
N GLU A 56 -7.02 -6.95 -9.48
CA GLU A 56 -6.31 -6.68 -10.74
C GLU A 56 -5.41 -7.85 -11.19
N GLY A 57 -4.97 -8.73 -10.28
CA GLY A 57 -4.15 -9.89 -10.62
C GLY A 57 -4.91 -11.14 -11.09
N ALA A 58 -6.23 -11.05 -11.26
CA ALA A 58 -7.12 -12.17 -11.61
C ALA A 58 -7.78 -12.03 -12.99
N ALA A 59 -7.25 -11.18 -13.87
CA ALA A 59 -7.71 -10.98 -15.25
C ALA A 59 -6.61 -11.33 -16.26
#